data_AF-A0A318U245-F1
#
_entry.id   AF-A0A318U245-F1
#
_cell.length_a   1.000
_cell.length_b   1.000
_cell.length_c   1.000
_cell.angle_alpha   90.00
_cell.angle_beta   90.00
_cell.angle_gamma   90.00
#
_symmetry.space_group_name_H-M   'P 1'
#
loop_
_entity.id
_entity.type
_entity.pdbx_description
1 polymer ?
#
loop_
_entity_poly.entity_id
_entity_poly.type
_entity_poly.pdbx_seq_one_letter_code
_entity_poly.pdbx_strand_id
1 'polypeptide(L)'
;MNMEYSINRQWSDQYLPAIRRIVGAHLLRAAPDWLDMRHATDLMMLDGRDIRVAARVRRPGYAARYPFDFTLRSQVASGAMTELEKVVNGEGDWLFYGHAGDDGVSLDLWWLIDLRAFRAALIRHAMNGYPLRCGNKANTDGTWFKWFDIRSFPTDPPLVIARGGRLWPNPKSIGALELKH
;
A
#
# COMPACT_ATOMS: atom_id res chain seq x y z
N MET A 1 20.78 -1.10 15.99
CA MET A 1 19.74 -1.37 14.97
C MET A 1 19.48 -2.87 15.01
N ASN A 2 18.23 -3.32 15.25
CA ASN A 2 17.94 -4.72 15.60
C ASN A 2 18.13 -5.63 14.35
N MET A 3 18.79 -6.78 14.49
CA MET A 3 19.16 -7.66 13.37
C MET A 3 17.93 -8.13 12.57
N GLU A 4 16.83 -8.39 13.28
CA GLU A 4 15.52 -8.76 12.71
C GLU A 4 14.88 -7.63 11.89
N TYR A 5 15.09 -6.37 12.26
CA TYR A 5 14.62 -5.22 11.47
C TYR A 5 15.36 -5.13 10.14
N SER A 6 16.68 -5.31 10.16
CA SER A 6 17.53 -5.26 8.95
C SER A 6 17.12 -6.34 7.95
N ILE A 7 16.89 -7.58 8.43
CA ILE A 7 16.46 -8.71 7.60
C ILE A 7 15.08 -8.44 6.98
N ASN A 8 14.12 -7.95 7.78
CA ASN A 8 12.79 -7.64 7.28
C ASN A 8 12.80 -6.49 6.25
N ARG A 9 13.65 -5.49 6.47
CA ARG A 9 13.82 -4.38 5.54
C ARG A 9 14.46 -4.83 4.24
N GLN A 10 15.60 -5.53 4.29
CA GLN A 10 16.26 -6.05 3.09
C GLN A 10 15.33 -6.93 2.25
N TRP A 11 14.53 -7.78 2.91
CA TRP A 11 13.54 -8.57 2.19
C TRP A 11 12.46 -7.71 1.52
N SER A 12 11.98 -6.65 2.17
CA SER A 12 10.98 -5.77 1.53
C SER A 12 11.60 -4.94 0.40
N ASP A 13 12.87 -4.56 0.55
CA ASP A 13 13.58 -3.68 -0.39
C ASP A 13 13.79 -4.34 -1.76
N GLN A 14 13.77 -5.69 -1.84
CA GLN A 14 13.84 -6.41 -3.12
C GLN A 14 12.68 -6.07 -4.08
N TYR A 15 11.53 -5.61 -3.56
CA TYR A 15 10.37 -5.23 -4.37
C TYR A 15 10.43 -3.78 -4.87
N LEU A 16 11.39 -2.97 -4.40
CA LEU A 16 11.52 -1.57 -4.79
C LEU A 16 11.58 -1.35 -6.32
N PRO A 17 12.27 -2.19 -7.14
CA PRO A 17 12.23 -2.04 -8.59
C PRO A 17 10.81 -2.16 -9.18
N ALA A 18 10.00 -3.09 -8.70
CA ALA A 18 8.62 -3.25 -9.14
C ALA A 18 7.74 -2.08 -8.67
N ILE A 19 7.90 -1.66 -7.41
CA ILE A 19 7.18 -0.52 -6.83
C ILE A 19 7.50 0.76 -7.62
N ARG A 20 8.78 1.02 -7.92
CA ARG A 20 9.22 2.18 -8.72
C ARG A 20 8.59 2.19 -10.10
N ARG A 21 8.48 1.02 -10.76
CA ARG A 21 7.83 0.91 -12.07
C ARG A 21 6.35 1.26 -12.00
N ILE A 22 5.64 0.72 -10.99
CA ILE A 22 4.20 0.95 -10.82
C ILE A 22 3.94 2.42 -10.45
N VAL A 23 4.59 2.91 -9.39
CA VAL A 23 4.40 4.27 -8.88
C VAL A 23 4.85 5.29 -9.92
N GLY A 24 5.97 5.06 -10.61
CA GLY A 24 6.47 5.94 -11.67
C GLY A 24 5.45 6.17 -12.78
N ALA A 25 4.73 5.12 -13.19
CA ALA A 25 3.66 5.26 -14.20
C ALA A 25 2.51 6.16 -13.75
N HIS A 26 2.27 6.30 -12.43
CA HIS A 26 1.25 7.20 -11.88
C HIS A 26 1.78 8.62 -11.60
N LEU A 27 3.10 8.82 -11.63
CA LEU A 27 3.73 10.14 -11.51
C LEU A 27 3.88 10.85 -12.86
N LEU A 28 3.82 10.09 -13.95
CA LEU A 28 3.93 10.57 -15.32
C LEU A 28 2.53 10.88 -15.88
N ARG A 29 2.43 11.97 -16.64
CA ARG A 29 1.24 12.37 -17.40
C ARG A 29 1.62 12.56 -18.87
N ALA A 30 0.66 12.38 -19.76
CA ALA A 30 0.84 12.77 -21.16
C ALA A 30 1.15 14.27 -21.23
N ALA A 31 2.12 14.63 -22.08
CA ALA A 31 2.39 16.02 -22.35
C ALA A 31 1.21 16.66 -23.12
N PRO A 32 0.96 17.96 -22.97
CA PRO A 32 0.05 18.67 -23.84
C PRO A 32 0.51 18.62 -25.31
N ASP A 33 -0.43 18.50 -26.26
CA ASP A 33 -0.16 18.34 -27.70
C ASP A 33 0.85 19.37 -28.25
N TRP A 34 0.77 20.62 -27.81
CA TRP A 34 1.68 21.68 -28.27
C TRP A 34 3.13 21.46 -27.84
N LEU A 35 3.36 20.79 -26.70
CA LEU A 35 4.68 20.44 -26.20
C LEU A 35 5.23 19.25 -26.99
N ASP A 36 4.39 18.24 -27.22
CA ASP A 36 4.71 17.08 -28.04
C ASP A 36 5.12 17.50 -29.47
N MET A 37 4.26 18.28 -30.14
CA MET A 37 4.48 18.75 -31.52
C MET A 37 5.69 19.67 -31.69
N ARG A 38 6.14 20.38 -30.64
CA ARG A 38 7.25 21.37 -30.73
C ARG A 38 8.55 20.90 -30.11
N HIS A 39 8.48 19.99 -29.15
CA HIS A 39 9.62 19.58 -28.33
C HIS A 39 9.82 18.06 -28.28
N ALA A 40 9.10 17.28 -29.10
CA ALA A 40 9.16 15.81 -29.11
C ALA A 40 9.06 15.22 -27.69
N THR A 41 8.13 15.76 -26.91
CA THR A 41 7.94 15.43 -25.50
C THR A 41 6.63 14.68 -25.33
N ASP A 42 6.69 13.36 -25.21
CA ASP A 42 5.50 12.51 -25.04
C ASP A 42 4.96 12.51 -23.60
N LEU A 43 5.84 12.68 -22.61
CA LEU A 43 5.54 12.54 -21.19
C LEU A 43 6.09 13.71 -20.37
N MET A 44 5.29 14.19 -19.43
CA MET A 44 5.71 15.13 -18.39
C MET A 44 5.53 14.51 -17.01
N MET A 45 6.38 14.88 -16.06
CA MET A 45 6.12 14.59 -14.65
C MET A 45 5.10 15.58 -14.07
N LEU A 46 4.47 15.20 -12.95
CA LEU A 46 3.75 16.16 -12.10
C LEU A 46 4.69 17.30 -11.69
N ASP A 47 4.29 18.54 -11.94
CA ASP A 47 5.13 19.73 -11.74
C ASP A 47 5.63 19.86 -10.29
N GLY A 48 6.96 19.90 -10.13
CA GLY A 48 7.69 20.62 -9.08
C GLY A 48 7.49 20.22 -7.62
N ARG A 49 6.70 19.18 -7.30
CA ARG A 49 6.47 18.72 -5.92
C ARG A 49 7.14 17.38 -5.66
N ASP A 50 7.96 17.32 -4.62
CA ASP A 50 8.47 16.07 -4.08
C ASP A 50 7.31 15.26 -3.51
N ILE A 51 6.88 14.21 -4.23
CA ILE A 51 5.89 13.25 -3.74
C ILE A 51 6.62 12.22 -2.86
N ARG A 52 6.31 12.24 -1.56
CA ARG A 52 6.84 11.29 -0.58
C ARG A 52 6.00 10.02 -0.59
N VAL A 53 6.55 8.93 -1.11
CA VAL A 53 5.86 7.63 -1.20
C VAL A 53 6.39 6.69 -0.12
N ALA A 54 5.52 6.30 0.82
CA ALA A 54 5.78 5.20 1.73
C ALA A 54 5.56 3.86 1.02
N ALA A 55 6.33 2.84 1.35
CA ALA A 55 6.19 1.51 0.77
C ALA A 55 6.16 0.43 1.86
N ARG A 56 5.22 -0.50 1.73
CA ARG A 56 5.11 -1.67 2.59
C ARG A 56 4.70 -2.88 1.78
N VAL A 57 5.47 -3.95 1.88
CA VAL A 57 5.13 -5.25 1.29
C VAL A 57 4.92 -6.28 2.39
N ARG A 58 3.79 -6.99 2.34
CA ARG A 58 3.47 -8.11 3.23
C ARG A 58 3.96 -9.41 2.62
N ARG A 59 4.34 -10.34 3.49
CA ARG A 59 4.79 -11.69 3.13
C ARG A 59 3.70 -12.45 2.37
N PRO A 60 4.07 -13.49 1.61
CA PRO A 60 3.09 -14.33 0.93
C PRO A 60 2.04 -14.93 1.88
N GLY A 61 0.86 -15.22 1.36
CA GLY A 61 -0.31 -15.70 2.11
C GLY A 61 -1.16 -14.61 2.79
N TYR A 62 -0.62 -13.41 3.04
CA TYR A 62 -1.41 -12.32 3.63
C TYR A 62 -2.52 -11.80 2.71
N ALA A 63 -2.32 -11.82 1.39
CA ALA A 63 -3.34 -11.42 0.43
C ALA A 63 -4.62 -12.27 0.55
N ALA A 64 -4.48 -13.58 0.77
CA ALA A 64 -5.62 -14.48 0.92
C ALA A 64 -6.33 -14.28 2.26
N ARG A 65 -5.57 -14.03 3.33
CA ARG A 65 -6.11 -13.89 4.69
C ARG A 65 -6.74 -12.52 4.94
N TYR A 66 -6.18 -11.47 4.35
CA TYR A 66 -6.56 -10.07 4.56
C TYR A 66 -6.64 -9.31 3.22
N PRO A 67 -7.52 -9.73 2.29
CA PRO A 67 -7.54 -9.22 0.92
C PRO A 67 -7.99 -7.76 0.78
N PHE A 68 -8.47 -7.14 1.86
CA PHE A 68 -8.96 -5.76 1.84
C PHE A 68 -8.37 -4.91 2.97
N ASP A 69 -7.48 -5.48 3.80
CA ASP A 69 -6.93 -4.75 4.93
C ASP A 69 -5.52 -4.27 4.62
N PHE A 70 -5.29 -2.98 4.85
CA PHE A 70 -3.93 -2.46 5.02
C PHE A 70 -3.69 -2.12 6.48
N THR A 71 -2.42 -1.97 6.83
CA THR A 71 -2.00 -1.84 8.22
C THR A 71 -0.90 -0.82 8.36
N LEU A 72 -0.96 -0.04 9.44
CA LEU A 72 0.08 0.91 9.83
C LEU A 72 0.51 0.59 11.26
N ARG A 73 1.81 0.59 11.52
CA ARG A 73 2.29 0.46 12.90
C ARG A 73 1.77 1.63 13.73
N SER A 74 1.12 1.34 14.85
CA SER A 74 0.47 2.30 15.74
C SER A 74 1.09 2.37 17.13
N GLN A 75 1.97 1.44 17.48
CA GLN A 75 2.76 1.49 18.73
C GLN A 75 4.09 0.76 18.56
N VAL A 76 5.12 1.26 19.23
CA VAL A 76 6.43 0.61 19.40
C VAL A 76 6.83 0.65 20.87
N ALA A 77 7.55 -0.39 21.33
CA ALA A 77 7.99 -0.48 22.72
C ALA A 77 8.89 0.70 23.15
N SER A 78 9.66 1.27 22.21
CA SER A 78 10.55 2.41 22.50
C SER A 78 9.84 3.75 22.65
N GLY A 79 8.53 3.84 22.37
CA GLY A 79 7.81 5.12 22.31
C GLY A 79 8.20 6.03 21.14
N ALA A 80 9.03 5.56 20.21
CA ALA A 80 9.39 6.31 19.02
C ALA A 80 8.17 6.53 18.10
N MET A 81 8.18 7.63 17.36
CA MET A 81 7.10 7.99 16.43
C MET A 81 6.81 6.88 15.42
N THR A 82 5.56 6.44 15.41
CA THR A 82 5.05 5.29 14.66
C THR A 82 4.72 5.64 13.21
N GLU A 83 4.46 4.63 12.39
CA GLU A 83 4.05 4.83 10.99
C GLU A 83 2.71 5.60 10.92
N LEU A 84 1.76 5.24 11.80
CA LEU A 84 0.46 5.91 11.86
C LEU A 84 0.61 7.37 12.29
N GLU A 85 1.41 7.67 13.31
CA GLU A 85 1.66 9.06 13.76
C GLU A 85 2.31 9.90 12.66
N LYS A 86 3.28 9.34 11.93
CA LYS A 86 3.86 10.00 10.74
C LYS A 86 2.79 10.41 9.75
N VAL A 87 1.98 9.44 9.33
CA VAL A 87 0.92 9.69 8.34
C VAL A 87 -0.09 10.73 8.84
N VAL A 88 -0.49 10.65 10.11
CA VAL A 88 -1.45 11.59 10.73
C VAL A 88 -0.87 13.00 10.81
N ASN A 89 0.43 13.13 11.11
CA ASN A 89 1.14 14.42 11.17
C ASN A 89 1.42 15.04 9.79
N GLY A 90 0.92 14.46 8.71
CA GLY A 90 1.07 15.00 7.36
C GLY A 90 2.33 14.54 6.64
N GLU A 91 3.06 13.56 7.18
CA GLU A 91 4.14 12.90 6.45
C GLU A 91 3.57 11.94 5.39
N GLY A 92 4.25 11.89 4.25
CA GLY A 92 3.85 11.05 3.13
C GLY A 92 2.64 11.57 2.36
N ASP A 93 2.74 11.43 1.05
CA ASP A 93 1.69 11.76 0.10
C ASP A 93 0.94 10.50 -0.32
N TRP A 94 1.68 9.44 -0.69
CA TRP A 94 1.11 8.15 -1.08
C TRP A 94 1.69 7.00 -0.25
N LEU A 95 0.90 5.93 -0.11
CA LEU A 95 1.35 4.65 0.43
C LEU A 95 1.17 3.56 -0.62
N PHE A 96 2.27 2.94 -1.02
CA PHE A 96 2.23 1.67 -1.72
C PHE A 96 2.11 0.54 -0.69
N TYR A 97 1.00 -0.20 -0.74
CA TYR A 97 0.78 -1.37 0.12
C TYR A 97 0.60 -2.61 -0.76
N GLY A 98 1.58 -3.50 -0.72
CA GLY A 98 1.62 -4.71 -1.55
C GLY A 98 1.61 -5.99 -0.74
N HIS A 99 1.22 -7.08 -1.40
CA HIS A 99 1.37 -8.45 -0.93
C HIS A 99 2.28 -9.17 -1.91
N ALA A 100 3.38 -9.72 -1.41
CA ALA A 100 4.30 -10.54 -2.20
C ALA A 100 3.60 -11.83 -2.64
N GLY A 101 3.85 -12.24 -3.88
CA GLY A 101 3.52 -13.57 -4.36
C GLY A 101 4.51 -14.63 -3.90
N ASP A 102 4.14 -15.90 -4.07
CA ASP A 102 4.93 -17.05 -3.63
C ASP A 102 6.24 -17.25 -4.43
N ASP A 103 6.38 -16.58 -5.58
CA ASP A 103 7.57 -16.64 -6.44
C ASP A 103 8.72 -15.72 -5.96
N GLY A 104 8.50 -14.94 -4.91
CA GLY A 104 9.49 -14.06 -4.31
C GLY A 104 9.82 -12.79 -5.10
N VAL A 105 9.15 -12.55 -6.24
CA VAL A 105 9.43 -11.40 -7.13
C VAL A 105 8.15 -10.63 -7.49
N SER A 106 7.02 -11.34 -7.59
CA SER A 106 5.74 -10.77 -7.97
C SER A 106 4.99 -10.15 -6.78
N LEU A 107 4.01 -9.30 -7.11
CA LEU A 107 3.04 -8.76 -6.18
C LEU A 107 1.65 -9.29 -6.54
N ASP A 108 1.11 -10.18 -5.72
CA ASP A 108 -0.19 -10.82 -5.94
C ASP A 108 -1.36 -9.83 -5.85
N LEU A 109 -1.24 -8.83 -4.98
CA LEU A 109 -2.23 -7.80 -4.71
C LEU A 109 -1.53 -6.55 -4.20
N TRP A 110 -1.85 -5.40 -4.76
CA TRP A 110 -1.32 -4.12 -4.28
C TRP A 110 -2.31 -2.97 -4.45
N TRP A 111 -2.12 -1.95 -3.61
CA TRP A 111 -2.81 -0.67 -3.64
C TRP A 111 -1.81 0.48 -3.59
N LEU A 112 -2.08 1.50 -4.39
CA LEU A 112 -1.50 2.83 -4.24
C LEU A 112 -2.56 3.71 -3.57
N ILE A 113 -2.30 4.10 -2.33
CA ILE A 113 -3.24 4.77 -1.43
C ILE A 113 -2.89 6.26 -1.34
N ASP A 114 -3.88 7.16 -1.49
CA ASP A 114 -3.71 8.60 -1.21
C ASP A 114 -3.80 8.87 0.30
N LEU A 115 -2.70 9.32 0.89
CA LEU A 115 -2.64 9.59 2.33
C LEU A 115 -3.42 10.84 2.74
N ARG A 116 -3.71 11.76 1.82
CA ARG A 116 -4.61 12.91 2.08
C ARG A 116 -6.05 12.44 2.21
N ALA A 117 -6.50 11.55 1.32
CA ALA A 117 -7.83 10.93 1.42
C ALA A 117 -7.96 10.09 2.70
N PHE A 118 -6.91 9.33 3.04
CA PHE A 118 -6.83 8.59 4.31
C PHE A 118 -6.99 9.52 5.53
N ARG A 119 -6.21 10.60 5.61
CA ARG A 119 -6.30 11.59 6.70
C ARG A 119 -7.70 12.21 6.79
N ALA A 120 -8.28 12.61 5.66
CA ALA A 120 -9.63 13.17 5.62
C ALA A 120 -10.68 12.18 6.16
N ALA A 121 -10.55 10.90 5.81
CA ALA A 121 -11.45 9.85 6.33
C ALA A 121 -11.30 9.64 7.84
N LEU A 122 -10.08 9.71 8.39
CA LEU A 122 -9.86 9.66 9.83
C LEU A 122 -10.49 10.85 10.56
N ILE A 123 -10.37 12.06 10.01
CA ILE A 123 -10.99 13.26 10.56
C ILE A 123 -12.52 13.11 10.57
N ARG A 124 -13.12 12.67 9.45
CA ARG A 124 -14.56 12.40 9.38
C ARG A 124 -14.97 11.37 10.43
N HIS A 125 -14.28 10.23 10.50
CA HIS A 125 -14.55 9.20 11.51
C HIS A 125 -14.54 9.76 12.94
N ALA A 126 -13.57 10.61 13.28
CA ALA A 126 -13.47 11.22 14.60
C ALA A 126 -14.54 12.30 14.88
N MET A 127 -14.90 13.11 13.88
CA MET A 127 -15.80 14.26 14.06
C MET A 127 -17.28 13.91 13.94
N ASN A 128 -17.64 12.97 13.06
CA ASN A 128 -19.04 12.66 12.77
C ASN A 128 -19.36 11.16 12.81
N GLY A 129 -18.43 10.33 13.29
CA GLY A 129 -18.66 8.90 13.43
C GLY A 129 -18.77 8.15 12.10
N TYR A 130 -18.22 8.69 11.00
CA TYR A 130 -18.20 8.00 9.71
C TYR A 130 -17.73 6.54 9.89
N PRO A 131 -18.45 5.51 9.38
CA PRO A 131 -18.30 4.12 9.79
C PRO A 131 -17.07 3.42 9.16
N LEU A 132 -15.89 3.91 9.49
CA LEU A 132 -14.61 3.38 9.05
C LEU A 132 -14.29 2.10 9.83
N ARG A 133 -14.14 0.98 9.11
CA ARG A 133 -13.82 -0.32 9.72
C ARG A 133 -12.33 -0.39 9.96
N CYS A 134 -11.95 -0.33 11.24
CA CYS A 134 -10.57 -0.43 11.68
C CYS A 134 -10.48 -1.06 13.06
N GLY A 135 -9.28 -1.47 13.44
CA GLY A 135 -9.03 -2.01 14.77
C GLY A 135 -7.55 -2.13 15.07
N ASN A 136 -7.24 -2.44 16.32
CA ASN A 136 -5.87 -2.62 16.78
C ASN A 136 -5.52 -4.09 16.88
N LYS A 137 -4.26 -4.43 16.60
CA LYS A 137 -3.72 -5.78 16.76
C LYS A 137 -2.30 -5.71 17.31
N ALA A 138 -2.08 -6.39 18.41
CA ALA A 138 -0.75 -6.58 18.98
C ALA A 138 0.03 -7.66 18.22
N ASN A 139 1.32 -7.39 18.01
CA ASN A 139 2.31 -8.39 17.62
C ASN A 139 2.95 -9.01 18.88
N THR A 140 3.57 -10.17 18.71
CA THR A 140 4.32 -10.86 19.78
C THR A 140 5.55 -10.08 20.25
N ASP A 141 6.08 -9.17 19.42
CA ASP A 141 7.26 -8.33 19.69
C ASP A 141 6.94 -7.04 20.49
N GLY A 142 5.70 -6.91 20.98
CA GLY A 142 5.24 -5.73 21.71
C GLY A 142 4.92 -4.52 20.82
N THR A 143 5.06 -4.61 19.49
CA THR A 143 4.55 -3.59 18.57
C THR A 143 3.06 -3.78 18.30
N TRP A 144 2.36 -2.70 18.01
CA TRP A 144 0.95 -2.76 17.62
C TRP A 144 0.78 -2.20 16.22
N PHE A 145 -0.20 -2.72 15.51
CA PHE A 145 -0.66 -2.15 14.26
C PHE A 145 -2.14 -1.86 14.32
N LYS A 146 -2.52 -0.79 13.62
CA LYS A 146 -3.91 -0.49 13.29
C LYS A 146 -4.19 -1.02 11.89
N TRP A 147 -5.23 -1.84 11.75
CA TRP A 147 -5.71 -2.33 10.46
C TRP A 147 -6.90 -1.50 10.00
N PHE A 148 -7.07 -1.41 8.68
CA PHE A 148 -8.09 -0.62 8.01
C PHE A 148 -8.63 -1.38 6.80
N ASP A 149 -9.96 -1.57 6.71
CA ASP A 149 -10.60 -2.15 5.53
C ASP A 149 -10.77 -1.06 4.47
N ILE A 150 -10.08 -1.20 3.32
CA ILE A 150 -10.09 -0.21 2.24
C ILE A 150 -11.49 0.10 1.71
N ARG A 151 -12.43 -0.86 1.82
CA ARG A 151 -13.80 -0.73 1.28
C ARG A 151 -14.67 0.14 2.17
N SER A 152 -14.24 0.39 3.40
CA SER A 152 -14.99 1.22 4.35
C SER A 152 -14.75 2.72 4.18
N PHE A 153 -13.76 3.12 3.36
CA PHE A 153 -13.44 4.54 3.15
C PHE A 153 -14.48 5.24 2.28
N PRO A 154 -14.62 6.57 2.41
CA PRO A 154 -15.49 7.35 1.54
C PRO A 154 -15.16 7.15 0.05
N THR A 155 -16.18 7.23 -0.79
CA THR A 155 -15.99 7.23 -2.25
C THR A 155 -15.36 8.51 -2.76
N ASP A 156 -15.55 9.64 -2.04
CA ASP A 156 -14.99 10.94 -2.39
C ASP A 156 -14.39 11.70 -1.17
N PRO A 157 -13.10 12.12 -1.23
CA PRO A 157 -12.12 11.72 -2.25
C PRO A 157 -11.80 10.22 -2.16
N PRO A 158 -11.49 9.54 -3.28
CA PRO A 158 -11.21 8.11 -3.28
C PRO A 158 -9.90 7.81 -2.53
N LEU A 159 -9.91 6.77 -1.70
CA LEU A 159 -8.70 6.32 -0.99
C LEU A 159 -7.65 5.74 -1.95
N VAL A 160 -8.07 4.92 -2.89
CA VAL A 160 -7.19 4.12 -3.74
C VAL A 160 -7.02 4.83 -5.08
N ILE A 161 -5.79 5.26 -5.37
CA ILE A 161 -5.38 5.90 -6.63
C ILE A 161 -5.31 4.84 -7.73
N ALA A 162 -4.68 3.70 -7.40
CA ALA A 162 -4.51 2.59 -8.31
C ALA A 162 -4.41 1.28 -7.53
N ARG A 163 -4.72 0.18 -8.21
CA ARG A 163 -4.61 -1.16 -7.66
C ARG A 163 -4.24 -2.15 -8.75
N GLY A 164 -3.67 -3.28 -8.35
CA GLY A 164 -3.39 -4.37 -9.27
C GLY A 164 -3.15 -5.68 -8.53
N GLY A 165 -2.96 -6.73 -9.32
CA GLY A 165 -2.88 -8.10 -8.82
C GLY A 165 -4.19 -8.88 -8.99
N ARG A 166 -4.13 -10.19 -8.80
CA ARG A 166 -5.30 -11.08 -8.88
C ARG A 166 -5.74 -11.42 -7.46
N LEU A 167 -7.01 -11.16 -7.14
CA LEU A 167 -7.63 -11.83 -6.01
C LEU A 167 -7.67 -13.34 -6.34
N TRP A 168 -6.95 -14.14 -5.55
CA TRP A 168 -6.93 -15.61 -5.62
C TRP A 168 -8.37 -16.19 -5.54
N PRO A 169 -8.73 -17.31 -6.24
CA PRO A 169 -7.88 -18.43 -6.65
C PRO A 169 -7.45 -18.47 -8.11
N ASN A 170 -6.18 -18.81 -8.34
CA ASN A 170 -5.74 -19.31 -9.64
C ASN A 170 -6.37 -20.71 -9.86
N PRO A 171 -7.10 -20.95 -10.97
CA PRO A 171 -7.73 -22.25 -11.25
C PRO A 171 -6.73 -23.43 -11.36
N LYS A 172 -5.41 -23.19 -11.40
CA LYS A 172 -4.40 -24.25 -11.35
C LYS A 172 -4.23 -24.93 -9.98
N SER A 173 -4.89 -24.45 -8.93
CA SER A 173 -4.86 -25.06 -7.59
C SER A 173 -5.99 -26.06 -7.32
N ILE A 174 -6.89 -26.28 -8.29
CA ILE A 174 -7.97 -27.27 -8.19
C ILE A 174 -7.56 -28.63 -8.82
N GLY A 175 -6.38 -28.72 -9.44
CA GLY A 175 -5.95 -29.91 -10.21
C GLY A 175 -5.21 -31.02 -9.46
N ALA A 176 -5.27 -31.10 -8.12
CA ALA A 176 -4.50 -32.10 -7.36
C ALA A 176 -5.28 -32.81 -6.24
N LEU A 177 -6.61 -32.82 -6.29
CA LEU A 177 -7.43 -33.62 -5.39
C LEU A 177 -8.46 -34.42 -6.22
N GLU A 178 -8.35 -35.75 -6.10
CA GLU A 178 -9.34 -36.78 -6.42
C GLU A 178 -9.46 -37.29 -7.87
N LEU A 179 -8.50 -38.14 -8.24
CA LEU A 179 -8.82 -39.42 -8.90
C LEU A 179 -8.51 -40.55 -7.93
N LYS A 180 -9.50 -40.89 -7.10
CA LYS A 180 -9.66 -42.20 -6.49
C LYS A 180 -11.16 -42.47 -6.43
N HIS A 181 -11.67 -43.20 -7.41
CA HIS A 181 -12.55 -44.36 -7.28
C HIS A 181 -12.71 -45.01 -8.66
#